data_AF-A0A430HGA4-F1
#
_entry.id   AF-A0A430HGA4-F1
#
_cell.length_a   1.000
_cell.length_b   1.000
_cell.length_c   1.000
_cell.angle_alpha   90.00
_cell.angle_beta   90.00
_cell.angle_gamma   90.00
#
_symmetry.space_group_name_H-M   'P 1'
#
loop_
_entity.id
_entity.type
_entity.pdbx_description
1 polymer ?
#
loop_
_entity_poly.entity_id
_entity_poly.type
_entity_poly.pdbx_seq_one_letter_code
_entity_poly.pdbx_strand_id
1 'polypeptide(L)'
;MTELFLVLLARAPTSDELAQWSARFKAGATFAEVAMQLIVHPDANVFYPVGGIEPRSFVAQVFNKAFGRSATDAEFDRWLAMATAPDVTRGAFLDTVLHNIEGAAELRAWNAMLDAVLPARGDLAQQVAVTELYAAVLDRSPFPAELAEGLVLLLDGMSRLDFANKLLDSVEGASRYPSSTDPTSFVKALSQAMLHHAPGEELIDLAYLARQKSRVHAVLAMLARMDDSKTSETDRKMFADRVKANLGLVPVTAFTAATLDPASLRAALARADGVADRVIEMSYDFRNKVLRDCLKTHR
;
A
#
# COMPACT_ATOMS: atom_id res chain seq x y z
N MET A 1 1.33 17.00 -2.97
CA MET A 1 2.53 16.62 -2.18
C MET A 1 2.82 15.13 -2.25
N THR A 2 1.82 14.28 -2.06
CA THR A 2 1.95 12.83 -2.28
C THR A 2 2.44 12.51 -3.69
N GLU A 3 2.01 13.28 -4.68
CA GLU A 3 2.39 13.17 -6.09
C GLU A 3 3.90 13.35 -6.29
N LEU A 4 4.51 14.34 -5.62
CA LEU A 4 5.97 14.55 -5.66
C LEU A 4 6.74 13.32 -5.21
N PHE A 5 6.29 12.69 -4.12
CA PHE A 5 6.89 11.48 -3.57
C PHE A 5 6.72 10.28 -4.50
N LEU A 6 5.56 10.12 -5.10
CA LEU A 6 5.32 9.04 -6.06
C LEU A 6 6.17 9.22 -7.32
N VAL A 7 6.23 10.44 -7.88
CA VAL A 7 6.98 10.72 -9.10
C VAL A 7 8.50 10.66 -8.86
N LEU A 8 8.99 11.13 -7.72
CA LEU A 8 10.43 11.20 -7.48
C LEU A 8 10.98 9.96 -6.77
N LEU A 9 10.25 9.41 -5.80
CA LEU A 9 10.72 8.35 -4.93
C LEU A 9 10.01 7.02 -5.16
N ALA A 10 8.98 6.97 -6.03
CA ALA A 10 8.18 5.78 -6.29
C ALA A 10 7.57 5.15 -5.03
N ARG A 11 7.26 5.98 -4.02
CA ARG A 11 6.60 5.58 -2.78
C ARG A 11 5.75 6.71 -2.24
N ALA A 12 4.82 6.41 -1.34
CA ALA A 12 4.14 7.44 -0.57
C ALA A 12 5.10 8.06 0.47
N PRO A 13 4.88 9.32 0.88
CA PRO A 13 5.57 9.89 2.03
C PRO A 13 5.14 9.17 3.31
N THR A 14 6.04 9.05 4.29
CA THR A 14 5.66 8.70 5.66
C THR A 14 4.86 9.84 6.31
N SER A 15 4.21 9.57 7.46
CA SER A 15 3.49 10.62 8.21
C SER A 15 4.41 11.79 8.60
N ASP A 16 5.65 11.48 8.98
CA ASP A 16 6.62 12.47 9.45
C ASP A 16 7.15 13.31 8.28
N GLU A 17 7.44 12.68 7.15
CA GLU A 17 7.80 13.38 5.92
C GLU A 17 6.66 14.30 5.46
N LEU A 18 5.43 13.80 5.43
CA LEU A 18 4.28 14.59 5.02
C LEU A 18 4.10 15.81 5.94
N ALA A 19 4.23 15.64 7.26
CA ALA A 19 4.17 16.73 8.22
C ALA A 19 5.29 17.74 8.01
N GLN A 20 6.53 17.28 7.83
CA GLN A 20 7.71 18.11 7.58
C GLN A 20 7.55 18.96 6.32
N TRP A 21 7.16 18.35 5.20
CA TRP A 21 6.99 19.07 3.95
C TRP A 21 5.79 20.02 4.00
N SER A 22 4.70 19.62 4.63
CA SER A 22 3.54 20.51 4.84
C SER A 22 3.92 21.75 5.65
N ALA A 23 4.77 21.62 6.66
CA ALA A 23 5.28 22.76 7.43
C ALA A 23 6.11 23.71 6.55
N ARG A 24 6.89 23.17 5.59
CA ARG A 24 7.67 23.98 4.65
C ARG A 24 6.79 24.75 3.66
N PHE A 25 5.74 24.14 3.13
CA PHE A 25 4.77 24.89 2.31
C PHE A 25 4.10 26.01 3.10
N LYS A 26 3.73 25.75 4.36
CA LYS A 26 3.20 26.81 5.25
C LYS A 26 4.20 27.92 5.50
N ALA A 27 5.50 27.62 5.48
CA ALA A 27 6.58 28.61 5.57
C ALA A 27 6.91 29.29 4.22
N GLY A 28 6.17 29.01 3.15
CA GLY A 28 6.32 29.65 1.85
C GLY A 28 7.22 28.92 0.85
N ALA A 29 7.64 27.68 1.15
CA ALA A 29 8.38 26.88 0.18
C ALA A 29 7.52 26.58 -1.05
N THR A 30 8.13 26.70 -2.23
CA THR A 30 7.52 26.36 -3.52
C THR A 30 7.64 24.87 -3.81
N PHE A 31 6.80 24.38 -4.72
CA PHE A 31 6.90 23.00 -5.22
C PHE A 31 8.25 22.71 -5.86
N ALA A 32 8.77 23.65 -6.66
CA ALA A 32 10.08 23.53 -7.28
C ALA A 32 11.21 23.36 -6.24
N GLU A 33 11.17 24.11 -5.14
CA GLU A 33 12.16 23.98 -4.06
C GLU A 33 12.07 22.64 -3.35
N VAL A 34 10.86 22.14 -3.09
CA VAL A 34 10.66 20.82 -2.47
C VAL A 34 11.10 19.71 -3.41
N ALA A 35 10.77 19.81 -4.71
CA ALA A 35 11.19 18.88 -5.73
C ALA A 35 12.71 18.76 -5.82
N MET A 36 13.43 19.90 -5.79
CA MET A 36 14.89 19.91 -5.77
C MET A 36 15.46 19.16 -4.57
N GLN A 37 14.84 19.31 -3.39
CA GLN A 37 15.29 18.63 -2.19
C GLN A 37 14.97 17.14 -2.19
N LEU A 38 13.86 16.73 -2.80
CA LEU A 38 13.52 15.32 -2.97
C LEU A 38 14.43 14.63 -4.00
N ILE A 39 14.85 15.31 -5.08
CA ILE A 39 15.81 14.74 -6.05
C ILE A 39 17.14 14.36 -5.38
N VAL A 40 17.58 15.12 -4.38
CA VAL A 40 18.84 14.85 -3.66
C VAL A 40 18.64 13.98 -2.41
N HIS A 41 17.42 13.50 -2.17
CA HIS A 41 17.13 12.59 -1.06
C HIS A 41 17.85 11.25 -1.27
N PRO A 42 18.37 10.58 -0.23
CA PRO A 42 19.05 9.29 -0.39
C PRO A 42 18.23 8.23 -1.16
N ASP A 43 16.93 8.15 -0.89
CA ASP A 43 16.02 7.23 -1.60
C ASP A 43 15.89 7.55 -3.11
N ALA A 44 16.16 8.80 -3.49
CA ALA A 44 16.09 9.23 -4.87
C ALA A 44 17.30 8.75 -5.68
N ASN A 45 18.42 8.36 -5.03
CA ASN A 45 19.66 7.97 -5.70
C ASN A 45 19.49 6.77 -6.64
N VAL A 46 18.50 5.92 -6.40
CA VAL A 46 18.15 4.78 -7.27
C VAL A 46 17.66 5.27 -8.64
N PHE A 47 17.05 6.46 -8.68
CA PHE A 47 16.47 7.05 -9.89
C PHE A 47 17.36 8.18 -10.43
N TYR A 48 17.86 9.03 -9.55
CA TYR A 48 18.65 10.22 -9.82
C TYR A 48 20.00 10.14 -9.09
N PRO A 49 21.01 9.47 -9.65
CA PRO A 49 22.29 9.24 -8.98
C PRO A 49 23.01 10.53 -8.59
N VAL A 50 23.78 10.44 -7.49
CA VAL A 50 24.71 11.50 -7.06
C VAL A 50 25.73 11.76 -8.17
N GLY A 51 25.93 13.03 -8.53
CA GLY A 51 26.70 13.42 -9.73
C GLY A 51 25.81 13.79 -10.92
N GLY A 52 24.50 13.51 -10.80
CA GLY A 52 23.50 13.89 -11.78
C GLY A 52 23.28 12.83 -12.85
N ILE A 53 22.10 12.90 -13.45
CA ILE A 53 21.70 12.13 -14.62
C ILE A 53 21.70 13.06 -15.85
N GLU A 54 22.01 12.54 -17.03
CA GLU A 54 21.98 13.28 -18.28
C GLU A 54 20.54 13.80 -18.58
N PRO A 55 20.35 15.00 -19.16
CA PRO A 55 19.03 15.62 -19.27
C PRO A 55 17.97 14.78 -19.98
N ARG A 56 18.28 14.07 -21.08
CA ARG A 56 17.31 13.19 -21.74
C ARG A 56 16.88 12.07 -20.82
N SER A 57 17.83 11.46 -20.13
CA SER A 57 17.57 10.37 -19.18
C SER A 57 16.73 10.85 -17.99
N PHE A 58 16.99 12.05 -17.48
CA PHE A 58 16.15 12.70 -16.45
C PHE A 58 14.71 12.89 -16.91
N VAL A 59 14.51 13.49 -18.08
CA VAL A 59 13.18 13.75 -18.65
C VAL A 59 12.41 12.44 -18.89
N ALA A 60 13.07 11.43 -19.46
CA ALA A 60 12.45 10.14 -19.73
C ALA A 60 11.97 9.46 -18.44
N GLN A 61 12.78 9.53 -17.38
CA GLN A 61 12.45 8.89 -16.11
C GLN A 61 11.32 9.63 -15.38
N VAL A 62 11.38 10.95 -15.31
CA VAL A 62 10.31 11.79 -14.74
C VAL A 62 9.01 11.55 -15.50
N PHE A 63 9.03 11.57 -16.83
CA PHE A 63 7.84 11.36 -17.65
C PHE A 63 7.22 9.98 -17.43
N ASN A 64 8.02 8.90 -17.51
CA ASN A 64 7.50 7.54 -17.31
C ASN A 64 6.87 7.37 -15.93
N LYS A 65 7.46 7.96 -14.87
CA LYS A 65 6.91 7.89 -13.52
C LYS A 65 5.67 8.76 -13.33
N ALA A 66 5.66 9.95 -13.93
CA ALA A 66 4.54 10.89 -13.88
C ALA A 66 3.29 10.39 -14.61
N PHE A 67 3.47 9.82 -15.80
CA PHE A 67 2.37 9.47 -16.70
C PHE A 67 2.12 7.96 -16.82
N GLY A 68 2.98 7.11 -16.22
CA GLY A 68 2.84 5.65 -16.28
C GLY A 68 3.05 5.05 -17.69
N ARG A 69 3.57 5.84 -18.64
CA ARG A 69 3.81 5.45 -20.03
C ARG A 69 5.04 6.15 -20.59
N SER A 70 5.58 5.61 -21.68
CA SER A 70 6.59 6.31 -22.45
C SER A 70 5.98 7.47 -23.26
N ALA A 71 6.73 8.55 -23.37
CA ALA A 71 6.38 9.66 -24.23
C ALA A 71 6.48 9.23 -25.71
N THR A 72 5.60 9.75 -26.55
CA THR A 72 5.86 9.78 -27.99
C THR A 72 7.06 10.68 -28.30
N ASP A 73 7.72 10.50 -29.45
CA ASP A 73 8.90 11.32 -29.81
C ASP A 73 8.60 12.82 -29.75
N ALA A 74 7.45 13.23 -30.29
CA ALA A 74 7.03 14.64 -30.28
C ALA A 74 6.72 15.16 -28.87
N GLU A 75 6.18 14.33 -27.98
CA GLU A 75 6.00 14.72 -26.57
C GLU A 75 7.36 14.85 -25.88
N PHE A 76 8.23 13.84 -26.05
CA PHE A 76 9.54 13.80 -25.43
C PHE A 76 10.39 15.01 -25.82
N ASP A 77 10.43 15.36 -27.11
CA ASP A 77 11.19 16.51 -27.59
C ASP A 77 10.69 17.83 -26.99
N ARG A 78 9.37 17.98 -26.77
CA ARG A 78 8.81 19.15 -26.08
C ARG A 78 9.25 19.22 -24.62
N TRP A 79 9.15 18.10 -23.89
CA TRP A 79 9.58 18.05 -22.49
C TRP A 79 11.08 18.27 -22.34
N LEU A 80 11.88 17.72 -23.26
CA LEU A 80 13.33 17.90 -23.28
C LEU A 80 13.72 19.34 -23.56
N ALA A 81 13.09 19.99 -24.55
CA ALA A 81 13.32 21.39 -24.86
C ALA A 81 13.01 22.28 -23.65
N MET A 82 11.94 21.98 -22.91
CA MET A 82 11.61 22.70 -21.68
C MET A 82 12.63 22.45 -20.56
N ALA A 83 13.02 21.19 -20.32
CA ALA A 83 13.97 20.82 -19.26
C ALA A 83 15.40 21.36 -19.49
N THR A 84 15.75 21.66 -20.74
CA THR A 84 17.07 22.17 -21.15
C THR A 84 17.08 23.66 -21.44
N ALA A 85 15.95 24.35 -21.25
CA ALA A 85 15.90 25.80 -21.37
C ALA A 85 16.81 26.44 -20.29
N PRO A 86 17.55 27.52 -20.62
CA PRO A 86 18.60 28.06 -19.75
C PRO A 86 18.17 28.41 -18.33
N ASP A 87 16.91 28.85 -18.16
CA ASP A 87 16.38 29.33 -16.89
C ASP A 87 15.49 28.32 -16.16
N VAL A 88 15.36 27.09 -16.69
CA VAL A 88 14.51 26.05 -16.10
C VAL A 88 15.36 25.14 -15.22
N THR A 89 15.20 25.27 -13.91
CA THR A 89 15.78 24.31 -12.96
C THR A 89 15.05 22.98 -13.04
N ARG A 90 15.69 21.89 -12.58
CA ARG A 90 15.02 20.58 -12.47
C ARG A 90 13.76 20.63 -11.60
N GLY A 91 13.79 21.43 -10.53
CA GLY A 91 12.63 21.68 -9.68
C GLY A 91 11.50 22.36 -10.44
N ALA A 92 11.81 23.40 -11.23
CA ALA A 92 10.82 24.10 -12.05
C ALA A 92 10.24 23.21 -13.17
N PHE A 93 11.08 22.35 -13.77
CA PHE A 93 10.62 21.34 -14.72
C PHE A 93 9.65 20.36 -14.07
N LEU A 94 9.99 19.81 -12.90
CA LEU A 94 9.14 18.89 -12.15
C LEU A 94 7.83 19.53 -11.73
N ASP A 95 7.89 20.78 -11.25
CA ASP A 95 6.72 21.57 -10.92
C ASP A 95 5.79 21.71 -12.13
N THR A 96 6.36 21.98 -13.32
CA THR A 96 5.59 22.05 -14.57
C THR A 96 4.99 20.70 -14.95
N VAL A 97 5.76 19.61 -14.85
CA VAL A 97 5.26 18.25 -15.11
C VAL A 97 4.08 17.95 -14.19
N LEU A 98 4.21 18.20 -12.88
CA LEU A 98 3.16 17.96 -11.89
C LEU A 98 1.90 18.78 -12.17
N HIS A 99 2.02 20.08 -12.47
CA HIS A 99 0.87 20.89 -12.86
C HIS A 99 0.21 20.41 -14.17
N ASN A 100 0.97 19.82 -15.09
CA ASN A 100 0.41 19.20 -16.30
C ASN A 100 -0.26 17.85 -16.03
N ILE A 101 0.22 17.08 -15.04
CA ILE A 101 -0.51 15.91 -14.52
C ILE A 101 -1.84 16.37 -13.92
N GLU A 102 -1.83 17.43 -13.11
CA GLU A 102 -3.03 18.00 -12.47
C GLU A 102 -4.07 18.50 -13.49
N GLY A 103 -3.63 18.99 -14.66
CA GLY A 103 -4.49 19.32 -15.79
C GLY A 103 -4.94 18.11 -16.64
N ALA A 104 -4.15 17.03 -16.66
CA ALA A 104 -4.37 15.87 -17.50
C ALA A 104 -5.58 15.06 -17.03
N ALA A 105 -6.38 14.60 -17.99
CA ALA A 105 -7.54 13.74 -17.75
C ALA A 105 -7.19 12.47 -16.96
N GLU A 106 -5.91 12.08 -16.90
CA GLU A 106 -5.39 10.93 -16.16
C GLU A 106 -5.32 11.16 -14.64
N LEU A 107 -4.95 12.34 -14.12
CA LEU A 107 -5.08 12.60 -12.68
C LEU A 107 -6.54 12.81 -12.29
N ARG A 108 -7.37 13.35 -13.20
CA ARG A 108 -8.83 13.34 -12.99
C ARG A 108 -9.41 11.92 -13.02
N ALA A 109 -8.90 11.02 -13.84
CA ALA A 109 -9.30 9.61 -13.84
C ALA A 109 -8.80 8.88 -12.59
N TRP A 110 -7.58 9.18 -12.14
CA TRP A 110 -6.97 8.64 -10.93
C TRP A 110 -7.64 9.17 -9.65
N ASN A 111 -7.87 10.48 -9.56
CA ASN A 111 -8.58 11.12 -8.46
C ASN A 111 -10.08 10.80 -8.52
N ALA A 112 -10.70 10.64 -9.70
CA ALA A 112 -12.07 10.12 -9.78
C ALA A 112 -12.14 8.63 -9.44
N MET A 113 -11.09 7.85 -9.71
CA MET A 113 -10.97 6.46 -9.27
C MET A 113 -10.81 6.40 -7.74
N LEU A 114 -9.91 7.20 -7.17
CA LEU A 114 -9.77 7.37 -5.72
C LEU A 114 -11.07 7.90 -5.08
N ASP A 115 -11.69 8.94 -5.63
CA ASP A 115 -12.94 9.54 -5.14
C ASP A 115 -14.17 8.67 -5.41
N ALA A 116 -14.12 7.70 -6.34
CA ALA A 116 -15.16 6.67 -6.49
C ALA A 116 -14.96 5.50 -5.51
N VAL A 117 -13.72 5.23 -5.13
CA VAL A 117 -13.33 4.13 -4.23
C VAL A 117 -13.42 4.55 -2.75
N LEU A 118 -13.01 5.77 -2.40
CA LEU A 118 -12.91 6.30 -1.04
C LEU A 118 -14.24 6.58 -0.30
N PRO A 119 -15.39 6.90 -0.93
CA PRO A 119 -16.64 7.18 -0.18
C PRO A 119 -17.41 5.93 0.23
N ALA A 120 -17.13 4.76 -0.37
CA ALA A 120 -17.85 3.55 -0.05
C ALA A 120 -17.22 2.90 1.19
N ARG A 121 -17.86 3.04 2.35
CA ARG A 121 -17.48 2.36 3.61
C ARG A 121 -17.42 0.81 3.51
N GLY A 122 -17.78 0.22 2.35
CA GLY A 122 -17.52 -1.17 2.01
C GLY A 122 -16.06 -1.48 1.61
N ASP A 123 -15.26 -0.45 1.35
CA ASP A 123 -13.90 -0.56 0.83
C ASP A 123 -12.83 -0.81 1.91
N LEU A 124 -13.03 -0.38 3.16
CA LEU A 124 -12.01 -0.63 4.20
C LEU A 124 -11.73 -2.13 4.39
N ALA A 125 -12.76 -2.98 4.29
CA ALA A 125 -12.58 -4.43 4.33
C ALA A 125 -11.80 -4.95 3.12
N GLN A 126 -11.98 -4.37 1.93
CA GLN A 126 -11.22 -4.73 0.73
C GLN A 126 -9.79 -4.19 0.77
N GLN A 127 -9.57 -2.96 1.24
CA GLN A 127 -8.24 -2.38 1.47
C GLN A 127 -7.44 -3.20 2.48
N VAL A 128 -8.08 -3.57 3.60
CA VAL A 128 -7.48 -4.48 4.59
C VAL A 128 -7.21 -5.83 3.94
N ALA A 129 -8.15 -6.39 3.17
CA ALA A 129 -7.94 -7.67 2.51
C ALA A 129 -6.78 -7.66 1.50
N VAL A 130 -6.64 -6.61 0.69
CA VAL A 130 -5.51 -6.44 -0.25
C VAL A 130 -4.21 -6.31 0.55
N THR A 131 -4.20 -5.45 1.57
CA THR A 131 -3.01 -5.20 2.39
C THR A 131 -2.56 -6.43 3.17
N GLU A 132 -3.49 -7.21 3.71
CA GLU A 132 -3.23 -8.49 4.36
C GLU A 132 -2.56 -9.48 3.40
N LEU A 133 -3.04 -9.57 2.16
CA LEU A 133 -2.48 -10.50 1.17
C LEU A 133 -1.07 -10.07 0.73
N TYR A 134 -0.83 -8.76 0.55
CA TYR A 134 0.52 -8.24 0.30
C TYR A 134 1.46 -8.45 1.49
N ALA A 135 0.99 -8.16 2.70
CA ALA A 135 1.77 -8.38 3.93
C ALA A 135 2.12 -9.86 4.11
N ALA A 136 1.17 -10.75 3.79
CA ALA A 136 1.35 -12.19 3.98
C ALA A 136 2.24 -12.83 2.92
N VAL A 137 2.04 -12.48 1.64
CA VAL A 137 2.74 -13.12 0.51
C VAL A 137 4.04 -12.39 0.19
N LEU A 138 4.04 -11.07 0.15
CA LEU A 138 5.20 -10.30 -0.34
C LEU A 138 6.00 -9.66 0.78
N ASP A 139 5.60 -9.88 2.04
CA ASP A 139 6.30 -9.35 3.21
C ASP A 139 6.43 -7.81 3.18
N ARG A 140 5.49 -7.10 2.55
CA ARG A 140 5.50 -5.63 2.41
C ARG A 140 4.10 -5.04 2.27
N SER A 141 3.98 -3.72 2.30
CA SER A 141 2.75 -3.02 1.91
C SER A 141 2.60 -2.99 0.38
N PRO A 142 1.37 -2.99 -0.16
CA PRO A 142 1.17 -2.64 -1.56
C PRO A 142 1.56 -1.19 -1.81
N PHE A 143 2.17 -0.92 -2.96
CA PHE A 143 2.27 0.45 -3.47
C PHE A 143 0.87 1.01 -3.79
N PRO A 144 0.65 2.33 -3.82
CA PRO A 144 -0.67 2.89 -4.10
C PRO A 144 -1.31 2.39 -5.41
N ALA A 145 -0.52 2.22 -6.47
CA ALA A 145 -1.00 1.65 -7.74
C ALA A 145 -1.42 0.18 -7.60
N GLU A 146 -0.65 -0.62 -6.86
CA GLU A 146 -0.95 -2.03 -6.57
C GLU A 146 -2.19 -2.19 -5.69
N LEU A 147 -2.36 -1.31 -4.69
CA LEU A 147 -3.55 -1.27 -3.84
C LEU A 147 -4.78 -0.94 -4.69
N ALA A 148 -4.71 0.12 -5.50
CA ALA A 148 -5.81 0.55 -6.34
C ALA A 148 -6.18 -0.51 -7.39
N GLU A 149 -5.19 -1.16 -8.02
CA GLU A 149 -5.42 -2.31 -8.91
C GLU A 149 -6.09 -3.47 -8.16
N GLY A 150 -5.58 -3.84 -6.98
CA GLY A 150 -6.15 -4.90 -6.16
C GLY A 150 -7.61 -4.64 -5.79
N LEU A 151 -7.94 -3.40 -5.41
CA LEU A 151 -9.31 -3.00 -5.09
C LEU A 151 -10.23 -3.12 -6.30
N VAL A 152 -9.81 -2.63 -7.47
CA VAL A 152 -10.60 -2.77 -8.72
C VAL A 152 -10.84 -4.24 -9.03
N LEU A 153 -9.82 -5.10 -8.95
CA LEU A 153 -9.97 -6.52 -9.21
C LEU A 153 -10.98 -7.18 -8.25
N LEU A 154 -10.92 -6.87 -6.96
CA LEU A 154 -11.86 -7.41 -5.98
C LEU A 154 -13.29 -6.86 -6.18
N LEU A 155 -13.43 -5.59 -6.58
CA LEU A 155 -14.72 -4.97 -6.90
C LEU A 155 -15.34 -5.55 -8.17
N ASP A 156 -14.51 -5.91 -9.16
CA ASP A 156 -14.91 -6.60 -10.40
C ASP A 156 -15.22 -8.09 -10.18
N GLY A 157 -15.18 -8.56 -8.92
CA GLY A 157 -15.58 -9.91 -8.54
C GLY A 157 -14.45 -10.94 -8.52
N MET A 158 -13.18 -10.53 -8.67
CA MET A 158 -12.04 -11.42 -8.42
C MET A 158 -12.09 -11.92 -6.97
N SER A 159 -11.94 -13.23 -6.79
CA SER A 159 -11.92 -13.79 -5.44
C SER A 159 -10.58 -13.47 -4.74
N ARG A 160 -10.57 -13.45 -3.40
CA ARG A 160 -9.30 -13.35 -2.63
C ARG A 160 -8.33 -14.50 -2.96
N LEU A 161 -8.86 -15.66 -3.35
CA LEU A 161 -8.08 -16.82 -3.77
C LEU A 161 -7.36 -16.53 -5.08
N ASP A 162 -8.07 -16.02 -6.09
CA ASP A 162 -7.46 -15.68 -7.37
C ASP A 162 -6.44 -14.53 -7.21
N PHE A 163 -6.75 -13.55 -6.36
CA PHE A 163 -5.83 -12.45 -6.08
C PHE A 163 -4.55 -12.90 -5.37
N ALA A 164 -4.64 -13.76 -4.35
CA ALA A 164 -3.43 -14.32 -3.74
C ALA A 164 -2.65 -15.23 -4.70
N ASN A 165 -3.34 -15.97 -5.59
CA ASN A 165 -2.65 -16.75 -6.60
C ASN A 165 -1.88 -15.83 -7.57
N LYS A 166 -2.48 -14.72 -7.99
CA LYS A 166 -1.80 -13.67 -8.78
C LYS A 166 -0.57 -13.11 -8.05
N LEU A 167 -0.62 -12.90 -6.74
CA LEU A 167 0.56 -12.47 -5.97
C LEU A 167 1.66 -13.53 -5.91
N LEU A 168 1.31 -14.81 -5.72
CA LEU A 168 2.26 -15.91 -5.73
C LEU A 168 2.93 -16.09 -7.12
N ASP A 169 2.18 -15.89 -8.19
CA ASP A 169 2.65 -16.01 -9.58
C ASP A 169 3.39 -14.76 -10.08
N SER A 170 3.38 -13.67 -9.31
CA SER A 170 4.16 -12.46 -9.61
C SER A 170 5.66 -12.75 -9.57
N VAL A 171 6.48 -11.90 -10.23
CA VAL A 171 7.95 -12.05 -10.22
C VAL A 171 8.49 -12.09 -8.79
N GLU A 172 7.98 -11.22 -7.91
CA GLU A 172 8.38 -11.18 -6.50
C GLU A 172 7.92 -12.44 -5.74
N GLY A 173 6.66 -12.84 -5.94
CA GLY A 173 6.10 -14.05 -5.33
C GLY A 173 6.84 -15.32 -5.73
N ALA A 174 7.15 -15.48 -7.02
CA ALA A 174 7.91 -16.61 -7.54
C ALA A 174 9.36 -16.61 -7.05
N SER A 175 9.96 -15.44 -6.86
CA SER A 175 11.30 -15.32 -6.27
C SER A 175 11.31 -15.74 -4.79
N ARG A 176 10.26 -15.41 -4.02
CA ARG A 176 10.14 -15.78 -2.60
C ARG A 176 9.71 -17.23 -2.42
N TYR A 177 8.83 -17.72 -3.27
CA TYR A 177 8.22 -19.03 -3.20
C TYR A 177 8.31 -19.78 -4.54
N PRO A 178 9.51 -20.22 -4.95
CA PRO A 178 9.67 -20.95 -6.21
C PRO A 178 8.67 -22.10 -6.33
N SER A 179 8.08 -22.29 -7.52
CA SER A 179 7.07 -23.35 -7.76
C SER A 179 7.60 -24.76 -7.48
N SER A 180 8.93 -24.94 -7.47
CA SER A 180 9.62 -26.18 -7.11
C SER A 180 9.73 -26.45 -5.61
N THR A 181 9.49 -25.46 -4.75
CA THR A 181 9.58 -25.61 -3.29
C THR A 181 8.56 -26.63 -2.78
N ASP A 182 8.99 -27.56 -1.94
CA ASP A 182 8.07 -28.53 -1.35
C ASP A 182 7.06 -27.84 -0.40
N PRO A 183 5.88 -28.42 -0.17
CA PRO A 183 4.84 -27.81 0.67
C PRO A 183 5.29 -27.43 2.09
N THR A 184 6.18 -28.22 2.72
CA THR A 184 6.67 -27.94 4.07
C THR A 184 7.60 -26.74 4.08
N SER A 185 8.54 -26.67 3.12
CA SER A 185 9.42 -25.52 2.97
C SER A 185 8.65 -24.24 2.58
N PHE A 186 7.61 -24.36 1.75
CA PHE A 186 6.71 -23.25 1.42
C PHE A 186 6.04 -22.66 2.67
N VAL A 187 5.42 -23.50 3.50
CA VAL A 187 4.74 -23.05 4.73
C VAL A 187 5.72 -22.45 5.73
N LYS A 188 6.94 -23.00 5.85
CA LYS A 188 7.98 -22.39 6.69
C LYS A 188 8.35 -20.99 6.22
N ALA A 189 8.57 -20.81 4.91
CA ALA A 189 8.89 -19.51 4.34
C ALA A 189 7.73 -18.51 4.50
N LEU A 190 6.49 -18.96 4.28
CA LEU A 190 5.29 -18.15 4.47
C LEU A 190 5.13 -17.71 5.94
N SER A 191 5.32 -18.63 6.89
CA SER A 191 5.28 -18.32 8.32
C SER A 191 6.38 -17.36 8.75
N GLN A 192 7.59 -17.56 8.23
CA GLN A 192 8.70 -16.65 8.51
C GLN A 192 8.43 -15.24 7.98
N ALA A 193 7.81 -15.12 6.79
CA ALA A 193 7.37 -13.84 6.27
C ALA A 193 6.28 -13.24 7.16
N MET A 194 5.19 -13.97 7.41
CA MET A 194 4.02 -13.46 8.12
C MET A 194 4.28 -13.10 9.59
N LEU A 195 4.96 -14.00 10.32
CA LEU A 195 5.04 -14.00 11.79
C LEU A 195 6.46 -13.83 12.32
N HIS A 196 7.47 -13.78 11.45
CA HIS A 196 8.88 -13.74 11.83
C HIS A 196 9.38 -14.90 12.70
N HIS A 197 8.63 -16.01 12.74
CA HIS A 197 9.06 -17.26 13.37
C HIS A 197 8.66 -18.48 12.55
N ALA A 198 9.31 -19.60 12.86
CA ALA A 198 8.98 -20.89 12.27
C ALA A 198 7.57 -21.32 12.71
N PRO A 199 6.82 -22.00 11.83
CA PRO A 199 5.49 -22.51 12.18
C PRO A 199 5.61 -23.61 13.24
N GLY A 200 4.67 -23.62 14.18
CA GLY A 200 4.59 -24.56 15.28
C GLY A 200 3.94 -25.89 14.88
N GLU A 201 3.06 -26.42 15.74
CA GLU A 201 2.32 -27.66 15.50
C GLU A 201 1.47 -27.61 14.23
N GLU A 202 1.10 -26.41 13.82
CA GLU A 202 0.22 -26.13 12.70
C GLU A 202 0.89 -26.28 11.31
N LEU A 203 2.20 -26.51 11.29
CA LEU A 203 2.99 -26.76 10.08
C LEU A 203 2.46 -27.98 9.30
N ILE A 204 2.11 -29.06 9.99
CA ILE A 204 1.68 -30.31 9.33
C ILE A 204 0.37 -30.08 8.57
N ASP A 205 -0.60 -29.42 9.19
CA ASP A 205 -1.90 -29.14 8.59
C ASP A 205 -1.79 -28.20 7.38
N LEU A 206 -1.00 -27.12 7.49
CA LEU A 206 -0.81 -26.17 6.40
C LEU A 206 -0.03 -26.81 5.24
N ALA A 207 0.97 -27.63 5.53
CA ALA A 207 1.73 -28.33 4.49
C ALA A 207 0.86 -29.39 3.80
N TYR A 208 -0.01 -30.07 4.53
CA TYR A 208 -1.00 -30.97 3.98
C TYR A 208 -1.99 -30.22 3.08
N LEU A 209 -2.50 -29.07 3.53
CA LEU A 209 -3.41 -28.23 2.73
C LEU A 209 -2.75 -27.73 1.45
N ALA A 210 -1.49 -27.26 1.53
CA ALA A 210 -0.71 -26.83 0.39
C ALA A 210 -0.49 -27.96 -0.63
N ARG A 211 -0.30 -29.20 -0.16
CA ARG A 211 -0.14 -30.39 -1.00
C ARG A 211 -1.45 -30.83 -1.66
N GLN A 212 -2.55 -30.85 -0.91
CA GLN A 212 -3.83 -31.45 -1.34
C GLN A 212 -4.72 -30.49 -2.12
N LYS A 213 -4.60 -29.19 -1.87
CA LYS A 213 -5.41 -28.15 -2.52
C LYS A 213 -4.53 -27.28 -3.40
N SER A 214 -3.84 -26.32 -2.78
CA SER A 214 -2.84 -25.48 -3.44
C SER A 214 -2.13 -24.62 -2.40
N ARG A 215 -1.01 -24.01 -2.80
CA ARG A 215 -0.28 -23.04 -1.97
C ARG A 215 -1.15 -21.87 -1.54
N VAL A 216 -2.01 -21.37 -2.42
CA VAL A 216 -2.92 -20.27 -2.06
C VAL A 216 -3.94 -20.65 -0.98
N HIS A 217 -4.38 -21.91 -0.91
CA HIS A 217 -5.23 -22.35 0.20
C HIS A 217 -4.49 -22.31 1.54
N ALA A 218 -3.20 -22.64 1.57
CA ALA A 218 -2.39 -22.51 2.77
C ALA A 218 -2.19 -21.03 3.17
N VAL A 219 -2.00 -20.11 2.21
CA VAL A 219 -1.98 -18.66 2.47
C VAL A 219 -3.27 -18.20 3.13
N LEU A 220 -4.42 -18.50 2.52
CA LEU A 220 -5.72 -18.08 3.05
C LEU A 220 -6.06 -18.74 4.39
N ALA A 221 -5.66 -20.01 4.59
CA ALA A 221 -5.85 -20.68 5.88
C ALA A 221 -4.98 -20.06 6.98
N MET A 222 -3.75 -19.62 6.66
CA MET A 222 -2.89 -18.94 7.60
C MET A 222 -3.44 -17.56 7.98
N LEU A 223 -3.95 -16.80 7.01
CA LEU A 223 -4.66 -15.55 7.25
C LEU A 223 -5.92 -15.74 8.11
N ALA A 224 -6.76 -16.73 7.77
CA ALA A 224 -7.97 -17.04 8.54
C ALA A 224 -7.66 -17.45 9.99
N ARG A 225 -6.49 -18.04 10.25
CA ARG A 225 -6.03 -18.35 11.61
C ARG A 225 -5.63 -17.10 12.38
N MET A 226 -5.15 -16.03 11.73
CA MET A 226 -4.86 -14.77 12.46
C MET A 226 -6.13 -14.14 13.05
N ASP A 227 -7.31 -14.50 12.52
CA ASP A 227 -8.61 -14.14 13.09
C ASP A 227 -9.10 -15.12 14.18
N ASP A 228 -8.49 -16.30 14.33
CA ASP A 228 -8.92 -17.33 15.29
C ASP A 228 -8.49 -16.96 16.71
N SER A 229 -9.40 -17.15 17.67
CA SER A 229 -9.16 -16.94 19.10
C SER A 229 -8.04 -17.84 19.64
N LYS A 230 -7.81 -19.00 19.00
CA LYS A 230 -6.79 -19.99 19.37
C LYS A 230 -5.36 -19.60 18.98
N THR A 231 -5.20 -18.70 18.02
CA THR A 231 -3.87 -18.18 17.66
C THR A 231 -3.32 -17.34 18.80
N SER A 232 -2.02 -17.47 19.06
CA SER A 232 -1.32 -16.68 20.08
C SER A 232 -1.65 -15.19 19.93
N GLU A 233 -1.98 -14.53 21.04
CA GLU A 233 -2.24 -13.09 21.04
C GLU A 233 -1.04 -12.29 20.52
N THR A 234 0.17 -12.78 20.77
CA THR A 234 1.42 -12.22 20.23
C THR A 234 1.42 -12.24 18.71
N ASP A 235 1.11 -13.36 18.08
CA ASP A 235 1.15 -13.52 16.62
C ASP A 235 0.08 -12.65 15.95
N ARG A 236 -1.14 -12.64 16.51
CA ARG A 236 -2.23 -11.77 16.03
C ARG A 236 -1.84 -10.31 16.13
N LYS A 237 -1.24 -9.90 17.26
CA LYS A 237 -0.80 -8.51 17.46
C LYS A 237 0.32 -8.14 16.50
N MET A 238 1.32 -9.00 16.31
CA MET A 238 2.41 -8.75 15.36
C MET A 238 1.89 -8.58 13.93
N PHE A 239 1.01 -9.48 13.48
CA PHE A 239 0.43 -9.39 12.15
C PHE A 239 -0.46 -8.14 12.01
N ALA A 240 -1.30 -7.84 13.00
CA ALA A 240 -2.16 -6.65 12.99
C ALA A 240 -1.36 -5.35 13.01
N ASP A 241 -0.32 -5.25 13.85
CA ASP A 241 0.55 -4.07 13.92
C ASP A 241 1.28 -3.84 12.59
N ARG A 242 1.66 -4.92 11.92
CA ARG A 242 2.25 -4.87 10.58
C ARG A 242 1.25 -4.43 9.51
N VAL A 243 0.03 -4.98 9.50
CA VAL A 243 -1.03 -4.52 8.59
C VAL A 243 -1.32 -3.04 8.82
N LYS A 244 -1.39 -2.60 10.09
CA LYS A 244 -1.55 -1.18 10.45
C LYS A 244 -0.39 -0.31 9.95
N ALA A 245 0.85 -0.74 10.16
CA ALA A 245 2.03 -0.04 9.65
C ALA A 245 1.99 0.07 8.13
N ASN A 246 1.58 -1.00 7.44
CA ASN A 246 1.44 -1.05 5.99
C ASN A 246 0.31 -0.15 5.45
N LEU A 247 -0.77 0.02 6.21
CA LEU A 247 -1.86 0.94 5.88
C LEU A 247 -1.50 2.41 6.19
N GLY A 248 -0.31 2.68 6.72
CA GLY A 248 0.04 4.01 7.23
C GLY A 248 -0.75 4.41 8.48
N LEU A 249 -1.43 3.47 9.13
CA LEU A 249 -2.17 3.63 10.38
C LEU A 249 -1.21 3.46 11.57
N VAL A 250 -0.12 4.22 11.58
CA VAL A 250 0.72 4.31 12.78
C VAL A 250 -0.13 4.96 13.88
N PRO A 251 -0.19 4.41 15.10
CA PRO A 251 -0.85 5.09 16.20
C PRO A 251 -0.18 6.45 16.34
N VAL A 252 -0.95 7.52 16.16
CA VAL A 252 -0.49 8.89 16.43
C VAL A 252 0.05 8.87 17.85
N THR A 253 1.39 8.87 18.02
CA THR A 253 2.01 9.07 19.32
C THR A 253 1.38 10.32 19.89
N ALA A 254 0.75 10.19 21.06
CA ALA A 254 -0.07 11.23 21.66
C ALA A 254 0.60 12.60 21.46
N PHE A 255 0.00 13.43 20.59
CA PHE A 255 0.40 14.81 20.44
C PHE A 255 0.46 15.40 21.86
N THR A 256 1.63 15.89 22.27
CA THR A 256 1.76 16.61 23.54
C THR A 256 0.73 17.73 23.51
N ALA A 257 -0.29 17.60 24.37
CA ALA A 257 -1.53 18.36 24.38
C ALA A 257 -1.35 19.80 24.85
N ALA A 258 -0.51 20.57 24.16
CA ALA A 258 -0.27 21.96 24.50
C ALA A 258 -1.26 22.93 23.85
N THR A 259 -2.05 22.50 22.86
CA THR A 259 -2.97 23.42 22.14
C THR A 259 -4.32 22.84 21.74
N LEU A 260 -4.64 21.59 22.09
CA LEU A 260 -5.93 21.00 21.79
C LEU A 260 -6.82 20.99 23.04
N ASP A 261 -8.01 21.57 22.91
CA ASP A 261 -9.05 21.53 23.91
C ASP A 261 -9.30 20.08 24.37
N PRO A 262 -9.12 19.76 25.68
CA PRO A 262 -9.31 18.44 26.22
C PRO A 262 -10.72 17.86 25.98
N ALA A 263 -11.75 18.70 25.80
CA ALA A 263 -13.09 18.24 25.48
C ALA A 263 -13.19 17.73 24.03
N SER A 264 -12.59 18.46 23.08
CA SER A 264 -12.48 18.07 21.68
C SER A 264 -11.65 16.79 21.50
N LEU A 265 -10.56 16.64 22.27
CA LEU A 265 -9.72 15.44 22.26
C LEU A 265 -10.45 14.23 22.86
N ARG A 266 -11.15 14.38 23.99
CA ARG A 266 -11.99 13.30 24.56
C ARG A 266 -13.14 12.93 23.63
N ALA A 267 -13.76 13.90 22.97
CA ALA A 267 -14.83 13.62 22.01
C ALA A 267 -14.30 12.93 20.74
N ALA A 268 -13.07 13.20 20.31
CA ALA A 268 -12.44 12.50 19.19
C ALA A 268 -12.03 11.07 19.57
N LEU A 269 -11.41 10.87 20.74
CA LEU A 269 -11.04 9.54 21.26
C LEU A 269 -12.26 8.67 21.54
N ALA A 270 -13.30 9.20 22.21
CA ALA A 270 -14.54 8.45 22.45
C ALA A 270 -15.29 8.09 21.15
N ARG A 271 -15.12 8.88 20.08
CA ARG A 271 -15.64 8.54 18.75
C ARG A 271 -14.78 7.49 18.04
N ALA A 272 -13.47 7.50 18.23
CA ALA A 272 -12.57 6.51 17.63
C ALA A 272 -12.69 5.13 18.32
N ASP A 273 -12.67 5.09 19.64
CA ASP A 273 -12.79 3.85 20.43
C ASP A 273 -14.18 3.23 20.27
N GLY A 274 -15.24 4.05 20.32
CA GLY A 274 -16.61 3.61 20.08
C GLY A 274 -16.90 3.18 18.63
N VAL A 275 -16.00 3.44 17.68
CA VAL A 275 -16.08 2.95 16.29
C VAL A 275 -15.25 1.67 16.14
N ALA A 276 -14.07 1.60 16.76
CA ALA A 276 -13.25 0.39 16.78
C ALA A 276 -13.97 -0.80 17.45
N ASP A 277 -14.61 -0.59 18.60
CA ASP A 277 -15.31 -1.65 19.33
C ASP A 277 -16.57 -2.13 18.59
N ARG A 278 -17.31 -1.21 17.94
CA ARG A 278 -18.49 -1.56 17.11
C ARG A 278 -18.13 -2.29 15.81
N VAL A 279 -16.96 -2.00 15.23
CA VAL A 279 -16.47 -2.70 14.03
C VAL A 279 -16.04 -4.13 14.37
N ILE A 280 -15.45 -4.34 15.55
CA ILE A 280 -15.14 -5.68 16.06
C ILE A 280 -16.44 -6.47 16.31
N GLU A 281 -17.42 -5.90 17.02
CA GLU A 281 -18.71 -6.58 17.29
C GLU A 281 -19.52 -6.88 16.01
N MET A 282 -19.60 -5.95 15.04
CA MET A 282 -20.33 -6.17 13.77
C MET A 282 -19.68 -7.23 12.87
N SER A 283 -18.34 -7.34 12.89
CA SER A 283 -17.60 -8.38 12.16
C SER A 283 -17.91 -9.78 12.72
N TYR A 284 -18.08 -9.91 14.04
CA TYR A 284 -18.49 -11.15 14.69
C TYR A 284 -19.96 -11.52 14.39
N ASP A 285 -20.87 -10.55 14.40
CA ASP A 285 -22.30 -10.80 14.20
C ASP A 285 -22.64 -11.16 12.75
N PHE A 286 -21.98 -10.50 11.78
CA PHE A 286 -22.15 -10.82 10.36
C PHE A 286 -21.64 -12.23 10.02
N ARG A 287 -20.46 -12.61 10.54
CA ARG A 287 -19.91 -13.97 10.37
C ARG A 287 -20.82 -15.05 10.98
N ASN A 288 -21.33 -14.82 12.19
CA ASN A 288 -22.23 -15.76 12.86
C ASN A 288 -23.60 -15.88 12.18
N LYS A 289 -24.06 -14.84 11.46
CA LYS A 289 -25.28 -14.91 10.66
C LYS A 289 -25.07 -15.74 9.39
N VAL A 290 -23.99 -15.49 8.65
CA VAL A 290 -23.63 -16.24 7.44
C VAL A 290 -23.42 -17.74 7.74
N LEU A 291 -22.73 -18.08 8.83
CA LEU A 291 -22.54 -19.47 9.25
C LEU A 291 -23.85 -20.16 9.65
N ARG A 292 -24.78 -19.44 10.29
CA ARG A 292 -26.10 -19.99 10.65
C ARG A 292 -26.99 -20.21 9.42
N ASP A 293 -26.90 -19.34 8.42
CA ASP A 293 -27.72 -19.44 7.22
C ASP A 293 -27.19 -20.53 6.27
N CYS A 294 -25.88 -20.77 6.22
CA CYS A 294 -25.28 -21.90 5.51
C CYS A 294 -25.61 -23.27 6.14
N LEU A 295 -25.75 -23.35 7.46
CA LEU A 295 -26.10 -24.60 8.14
C LEU A 295 -27.59 -24.98 8.02
N LYS A 296 -28.46 -24.03 7.67
CA LYS A 296 -29.89 -24.27 7.44
C LYS A 296 -30.22 -24.76 6.03
N THR A 297 -29.32 -24.54 5.07
CA THR A 297 -29.52 -24.91 3.66
C THR A 297 -29.12 -26.35 3.33
N HIS A 298 -28.58 -27.09 4.31
CA HIS A 298 -28.12 -28.48 4.17
C HIS A 298 -28.83 -29.48 5.10
N ARG A 299 -30.05 -29.17 5.55
CA ARG A 299 -30.98 -30.13 6.18
C ARG A 299 -32.25 -30.19 5.36
#